data_AF-A0A6J7GH53-F1
#
_entry.id   AF-A0A6J7GH53-F1
#
_cell.length_a   1.000
_cell.length_b   1.000
_cell.length_c   1.000
_cell.angle_alpha   90.00
_cell.angle_beta   90.00
_cell.angle_gamma   90.00
#
_symmetry.space_group_name_H-M   'P 1'
#
loop_
_entity.id
_entity.type
_entity.pdbx_description
1 polymer ?
#
loop_
_entity_poly.entity_id
_entity_poly.type
_entity_poly.pdbx_seq_one_letter_code
_entity_poly.pdbx_strand_id
1 'polypeptide(L)'
;MGMLLEAIGIFGLGFVLSTEITGWGMAPWLFIYGMGVGFATAQLTGVILAEIPVADSGQASAVQSTSRQIGAAIGTAMIGTTLILGLGNVAVQLTDRGVPEAQAQQISDAVAGSAGQAIPGLAQLPNGAVLIEGASAGFASAITLVAWVAGAFVLLGFLTSLTLPRNAARIEAEGYEPARSS
;
A
#
# COMPACT_ATOMS: atom_id res chain seq x y z
N MET A 1 -10.42 13.66 -1.26
CA MET A 1 -11.12 12.74 -2.20
C MET A 1 -10.23 11.61 -2.68
N GLY A 2 -9.00 11.85 -3.14
CA GLY A 2 -8.08 10.78 -3.60
C GLY A 2 -7.87 9.63 -2.60
N MET A 3 -7.53 9.93 -1.33
CA MET A 3 -7.33 8.91 -0.28
C MET A 3 -8.57 8.06 0.01
N LEU A 4 -9.79 8.62 -0.14
CA LEU A 4 -11.03 7.88 0.07
C LEU A 4 -11.25 6.87 -1.06
N LEU A 5 -11.04 7.28 -2.31
CA LEU A 5 -11.12 6.39 -3.47
C LEU A 5 -10.06 5.28 -3.39
N GLU A 6 -8.85 5.61 -2.96
CA GLU A 6 -7.77 4.65 -2.75
C GLU A 6 -8.16 3.59 -1.71
N ALA A 7 -8.67 4.01 -0.54
CA ALA A 7 -9.15 3.09 0.49
C ALA A 7 -10.26 2.17 -0.03
N ILE A 8 -11.24 2.70 -0.77
CA ILE A 8 -12.33 1.91 -1.36
C ILE A 8 -11.77 0.86 -2.34
N GLY A 9 -10.82 1.24 -3.19
CA GLY A 9 -10.18 0.31 -4.12
C GLY A 9 -9.43 -0.82 -3.41
N ILE A 10 -8.65 -0.49 -2.38
CA ILE A 10 -7.86 -1.46 -1.60
C ILE A 10 -8.78 -2.41 -0.81
N PHE A 11 -9.79 -1.89 -0.12
CA PHE A 11 -10.74 -2.74 0.62
C PHE A 11 -11.55 -3.61 -0.32
N GLY A 12 -12.00 -3.06 -1.45
CA GLY A 12 -12.68 -3.82 -2.49
C GLY A 12 -11.85 -5.01 -2.95
N LEU A 13 -10.56 -4.79 -3.27
CA LEU A 13 -9.62 -5.88 -3.57
C LEU A 13 -9.51 -6.87 -2.40
N GLY A 14 -9.35 -6.41 -1.16
CA GLY A 14 -9.27 -7.29 0.02
C GLY A 14 -10.49 -8.19 0.23
N PHE A 15 -11.68 -7.78 -0.22
CA PHE A 15 -12.89 -8.59 -0.17
C PHE A 15 -13.03 -9.58 -1.33
N VAL A 16 -12.58 -9.21 -2.52
CA VAL A 16 -12.79 -10.04 -3.73
C VAL A 16 -11.61 -10.95 -4.05
N LEU A 17 -10.43 -10.65 -3.51
CA LEU A 17 -9.21 -11.42 -3.80
C LEU A 17 -9.35 -12.85 -3.27
N SER A 18 -9.31 -13.79 -4.20
CA SER A 18 -9.40 -15.23 -3.94
C SER A 18 -8.68 -15.97 -5.06
N THR A 19 -8.52 -17.29 -4.93
CA THR A 19 -7.94 -18.11 -6.00
C THR A 19 -8.87 -18.26 -7.22
N GLU A 20 -10.14 -17.88 -7.09
CA GLU A 20 -11.16 -18.03 -8.14
C GLU A 20 -11.42 -16.72 -8.91
N ILE A 21 -10.89 -15.58 -8.42
CA ILE A 21 -11.14 -14.30 -9.06
C ILE A 21 -10.40 -14.18 -10.39
N THR A 22 -11.12 -13.73 -11.42
CA THR A 22 -10.53 -13.43 -12.73
C THR A 22 -9.97 -12.01 -12.78
N GLY A 23 -9.04 -11.74 -13.70
CA GLY A 23 -8.52 -10.38 -13.93
C GLY A 23 -9.62 -9.34 -14.18
N TRP A 24 -10.72 -9.75 -14.81
CA TRP A 24 -11.90 -8.89 -15.02
C TRP A 24 -12.65 -8.56 -13.73
N GLY A 25 -12.66 -9.47 -12.74
CA GLY A 25 -13.22 -9.19 -11.41
C GLY A 25 -12.38 -8.18 -10.61
N MET A 26 -11.06 -8.16 -10.84
CA MET A 26 -10.14 -7.21 -10.20
C MET A 26 -10.14 -5.84 -10.88
N ALA A 27 -10.36 -5.78 -12.19
CA ALA A 27 -10.31 -4.58 -13.03
C ALA A 27 -11.06 -3.35 -12.45
N PRO A 28 -12.34 -3.43 -12.01
CA PRO A 28 -13.03 -2.25 -11.49
C PRO A 28 -12.38 -1.70 -10.21
N TRP A 29 -11.88 -2.55 -9.34
CA TRP A 29 -11.24 -2.13 -8.09
C TRP A 29 -9.86 -1.53 -8.34
N LEU A 30 -9.10 -2.12 -9.26
CA LEU A 30 -7.82 -1.55 -9.72
C LEU A 30 -8.02 -0.19 -10.39
N PHE A 31 -9.11 -0.01 -11.14
CA PHE A 31 -9.47 1.27 -11.74
C PHE A 31 -9.79 2.33 -10.67
N ILE A 32 -10.59 1.98 -9.66
CA ILE A 32 -10.91 2.87 -8.52
C ILE A 32 -9.64 3.24 -7.74
N TYR A 33 -8.80 2.25 -7.45
CA TYR A 33 -7.51 2.47 -6.80
C TYR A 33 -6.63 3.44 -7.61
N GLY A 34 -6.47 3.19 -8.92
CA GLY A 34 -5.68 4.05 -9.81
C GLY A 34 -6.22 5.48 -9.91
N MET A 35 -7.54 5.65 -9.98
CA MET A 35 -8.17 6.98 -9.91
C MET A 35 -7.85 7.68 -8.58
N GLY A 36 -7.95 6.97 -7.45
CA GLY A 36 -7.61 7.49 -6.13
C GLY A 36 -6.18 8.01 -6.05
N VAL A 37 -5.22 7.21 -6.51
CA VAL A 37 -3.80 7.57 -6.61
C VAL A 37 -3.60 8.80 -7.50
N GLY A 38 -4.27 8.86 -8.65
CA GLY A 38 -4.21 10.01 -9.55
C GLY A 38 -4.71 11.31 -8.90
N PHE A 39 -5.87 11.26 -8.24
CA PHE A 39 -6.42 12.42 -7.52
C PHE A 39 -5.59 12.81 -6.29
N ALA A 40 -4.99 11.85 -5.59
CA ALA A 40 -4.10 12.14 -4.46
C ALA A 40 -2.84 12.87 -4.94
N THR A 41 -2.26 12.39 -6.04
CA THR A 41 -1.07 13.00 -6.66
C THR A 41 -1.35 14.40 -7.16
N ALA A 42 -2.47 14.61 -7.87
CA ALA A 42 -2.85 15.91 -8.41
C ALA A 42 -3.10 16.98 -7.33
N GLN A 43 -3.72 16.60 -6.22
CA GLN A 43 -3.92 17.53 -5.09
C GLN A 43 -2.59 17.96 -4.46
N LEU A 44 -1.60 17.06 -4.40
CA LEU A 44 -0.29 17.38 -3.83
C LEU A 44 0.45 18.43 -4.67
N THR A 45 0.40 18.31 -6.00
CA THR A 45 1.02 19.27 -6.91
C THR A 45 0.39 20.66 -6.81
N GLY A 46 -0.93 20.74 -6.61
CA GLY A 46 -1.65 22.02 -6.48
C GLY A 46 -1.33 22.80 -5.20
N VAL A 47 -1.00 22.12 -4.09
CA VAL A 47 -0.70 22.76 -2.79
C VAL A 47 0.73 23.31 -2.72
N ILE A 48 1.67 22.74 -3.46
CA ILE A 48 3.10 23.11 -3.42
C ILE A 48 3.38 24.48 -4.08
N LEU A 49 2.42 25.03 -4.83
CA LEU A 49 2.53 26.35 -5.48
C LEU A 49 2.04 27.52 -4.61
N ALA A 50 1.56 27.26 -3.40
CA ALA A 50 1.18 28.31 -2.45
C ALA A 50 2.41 28.85 -1.72
N GLU A 51 2.62 30.16 -1.82
CA GLU A 51 3.81 30.91 -1.44
C GLU A 51 4.15 30.81 0.06
N ILE A 52 5.24 30.11 0.36
CA ILE A 52 5.90 30.16 1.68
C ILE A 52 6.92 31.32 1.64
N PRO A 53 6.96 32.22 2.63
CA PRO A 53 8.01 33.24 2.73
C PRO A 53 9.39 32.61 2.55
N VAL A 54 10.19 33.14 1.61
CA VAL A 54 11.45 32.53 1.16
C VAL A 54 12.40 32.22 2.32
N ALA A 55 12.36 33.02 3.40
CA ALA A 55 13.20 32.87 4.59
C ALA A 55 12.99 31.56 5.38
N ASP A 56 11.76 31.02 5.42
CA ASP A 56 11.43 29.80 6.20
C ASP A 56 11.18 28.56 5.30
N SER A 57 11.06 28.78 3.99
CA SER A 57 10.83 27.73 3.00
C SER A 57 11.87 26.61 3.01
N GLY A 58 13.14 26.93 3.32
CA GLY A 58 14.24 25.96 3.40
C GLY A 58 14.09 24.98 4.57
N GLN A 59 13.77 25.50 5.77
CA GLN A 59 13.54 24.65 6.94
C GLN A 59 12.22 23.86 6.83
N ALA A 60 11.14 24.50 6.40
CA ALA A 60 9.85 23.85 6.23
C ALA A 60 9.90 22.71 5.20
N SER A 61 10.55 22.96 4.05
CA SER A 61 10.75 21.95 3.00
C SER A 61 11.63 20.79 3.47
N ALA A 62 12.69 21.05 4.25
CA ALA A 62 13.52 20.00 4.82
C ALA A 62 12.73 19.08 5.77
N VAL A 63 11.94 19.65 6.69
CA VAL A 63 11.09 18.88 7.62
C VAL A 63 10.02 18.09 6.86
N GLN A 64 9.39 18.69 5.85
CA GLN A 64 8.40 18.01 5.02
C GLN A 64 9.01 16.85 4.24
N SER A 65 10.19 17.03 3.63
CA SER A 65 10.90 15.99 2.90
C SER A 65 11.32 14.84 3.81
N THR A 66 11.91 15.13 4.97
CA THR A 66 12.28 14.12 5.96
C THR A 66 11.06 13.35 6.45
N SER A 67 9.95 14.03 6.72
CA SER A 67 8.69 13.38 7.13
C SER A 67 8.17 12.43 6.05
N ARG A 68 8.21 12.84 4.77
CA ARG A 68 7.82 11.97 3.64
C ARG A 68 8.76 10.77 3.50
N GLN A 69 10.07 10.96 3.66
CA GLN A 69 11.05 9.88 3.57
C GLN A 69 10.86 8.86 4.70
N ILE A 70 10.69 9.32 5.94
CA ILE A 70 10.42 8.46 7.09
C ILE A 70 9.10 7.70 6.89
N GLY A 71 8.03 8.41 6.48
CA GLY A 71 6.75 7.78 6.19
C GLY A 71 6.84 6.71 5.11
N ALA A 72 7.58 6.97 4.02
CA ALA A 72 7.80 6.01 2.95
C ALA A 72 8.57 4.78 3.45
N ALA A 73 9.64 4.97 4.23
CA ALA A 73 10.44 3.87 4.77
C ALA A 73 9.64 2.99 5.76
N ILE A 74 8.84 3.61 6.62
CA ILE A 74 7.98 2.88 7.57
C ILE A 74 6.89 2.13 6.82
N GLY A 75 6.26 2.76 5.82
CA GLY A 75 5.24 2.14 4.98
C GLY A 75 5.76 0.91 4.25
N THR A 76 6.90 1.02 3.58
CA THR A 76 7.51 -0.10 2.85
C THR A 76 7.91 -1.24 3.79
N ALA A 77 8.49 -0.92 4.96
CA ALA A 77 8.85 -1.91 5.95
C ALA A 77 7.63 -2.69 6.46
N MET A 78 6.54 -2.01 6.83
CA MET A 78 5.35 -2.69 7.32
C MET A 78 4.67 -3.53 6.26
N ILE A 79 4.59 -3.07 5.01
CA ILE A 79 4.05 -3.87 3.90
C ILE A 79 4.91 -5.11 3.67
N GLY A 80 6.24 -4.96 3.67
CA GLY A 80 7.18 -6.07 3.53
C GLY A 80 7.06 -7.09 4.67
N THR A 81 7.03 -6.64 5.92
CA THR A 81 6.83 -7.52 7.09
C THR A 81 5.48 -8.24 7.02
N THR A 82 4.41 -7.53 6.69
CA THR A 82 3.06 -8.11 6.56
C THR A 82 3.04 -9.18 5.47
N LEU A 83 3.69 -8.93 4.33
CA LEU A 83 3.80 -9.91 3.25
C LEU A 83 4.56 -11.16 3.69
N ILE A 84 5.72 -11.00 4.35
CA ILE A 84 6.52 -12.14 4.84
C ILE A 84 5.73 -12.97 5.85
N LEU A 85 5.04 -12.31 6.80
CA LEU A 85 4.19 -12.98 7.77
C LEU A 85 3.03 -13.72 7.09
N GLY A 86 2.38 -13.09 6.12
CA GLY A 86 1.30 -13.70 5.34
C GLY A 86 1.78 -14.89 4.51
N LEU A 87 2.99 -14.83 3.96
CA LEU A 87 3.59 -15.91 3.17
C LEU A 87 3.96 -17.13 4.02
N GLY A 88 4.11 -16.99 5.33
CA GLY A 88 4.14 -18.16 6.23
C GLY A 88 2.94 -19.08 6.02
N ASN A 89 1.79 -18.54 5.58
CA ASN A 89 0.62 -19.33 5.22
C ASN A 89 0.84 -20.20 3.97
N VAL A 90 1.75 -19.84 3.05
CA VAL A 90 2.14 -20.71 1.93
C VAL A 90 2.78 -21.99 2.46
N ALA A 91 3.73 -21.87 3.39
CA ALA A 91 4.37 -23.02 4.00
C ALA A 91 3.32 -23.92 4.69
N VAL A 92 2.40 -23.33 5.46
CA VAL A 92 1.30 -24.05 6.13
C VAL A 92 0.40 -24.79 5.13
N GLN A 93 -0.06 -24.10 4.08
CA GLN A 93 -0.92 -24.70 3.05
C GLN A 93 -0.25 -25.86 2.32
N LEU A 94 1.07 -25.82 2.16
CA LEU A 94 1.85 -26.90 1.56
C LEU A 94 2.04 -28.07 2.53
N THR A 95 2.36 -27.80 3.80
CA THR A 95 2.52 -28.86 4.82
C THR A 95 1.21 -29.60 5.07
N ASP A 96 0.08 -28.90 5.09
CA ASP A 96 -1.26 -29.51 5.24
C ASP A 96 -1.60 -30.45 4.08
N ARG A 97 -1.00 -30.23 2.92
CA ARG A 97 -1.12 -31.07 1.72
C ARG A 97 -0.06 -32.17 1.64
N GLY A 98 0.71 -32.38 2.71
CA GLY A 98 1.72 -33.44 2.82
C GLY A 98 3.09 -33.10 2.22
N VAL A 99 3.35 -31.83 1.90
CA VAL A 99 4.69 -31.38 1.47
C VAL A 99 5.61 -31.33 2.69
N PRO A 100 6.83 -31.88 2.62
CA PRO A 100 7.81 -31.77 3.71
C PRO A 100 8.08 -30.32 4.09
N GLU A 101 8.16 -30.02 5.39
CA GLU A 101 8.32 -28.66 5.93
C GLU A 101 9.49 -27.90 5.30
N ALA A 102 10.65 -28.55 5.13
CA ALA A 102 11.82 -27.94 4.50
C ALA A 102 11.55 -27.51 3.05
N GLN A 103 10.79 -28.31 2.29
CA GLN A 103 10.41 -27.98 0.91
C GLN A 103 9.34 -26.89 0.89
N ALA A 104 8.36 -26.94 1.80
CA ALA A 104 7.32 -25.93 1.93
C ALA A 104 7.92 -24.55 2.23
N GLN A 105 8.92 -24.48 3.12
CA GLN A 105 9.61 -23.23 3.45
C GLN A 105 10.41 -22.70 2.25
N GLN A 106 11.15 -23.56 1.54
CA GLN A 106 11.88 -23.15 0.33
C GLN A 106 10.95 -22.58 -0.75
N ILE A 107 9.78 -23.21 -0.95
CA ILE A 107 8.78 -22.71 -1.89
C ILE A 107 8.21 -21.38 -1.40
N SER A 108 7.87 -21.26 -0.11
CA SER A 108 7.41 -20.01 0.49
C SER A 108 8.42 -18.87 0.26
N ASP A 109 9.71 -19.11 0.51
CA ASP A 109 10.77 -18.12 0.33
C ASP A 109 10.97 -17.75 -1.15
N ALA A 110 10.88 -18.73 -2.07
CA ALA A 110 10.96 -18.48 -3.51
C ALA A 110 9.74 -17.68 -4.02
N VAL A 111 8.54 -17.99 -3.52
CA VAL A 111 7.31 -17.24 -3.80
C VAL A 111 7.42 -15.81 -3.24
N ALA A 112 8.00 -15.65 -2.05
CA ALA A 112 8.27 -14.34 -1.45
C ALA A 112 9.22 -13.50 -2.31
N GLY A 113 10.39 -14.05 -2.60
CA GLY A 113 11.45 -13.36 -3.35
C GLY A 113 11.07 -13.03 -4.79
N SER A 114 10.12 -13.76 -5.37
CA SER A 114 9.61 -13.55 -6.73
C SER A 114 8.27 -12.81 -6.78
N ALA A 115 7.71 -12.41 -5.64
CA ALA A 115 6.36 -11.83 -5.54
C ALA A 115 5.28 -12.68 -6.27
N GLY A 116 5.35 -14.00 -6.12
CA GLY A 116 4.40 -14.95 -6.72
C GLY A 116 4.74 -15.40 -8.15
N GLN A 117 5.73 -14.80 -8.81
CA GLN A 117 6.10 -15.18 -10.18
C GLN A 117 6.69 -16.58 -10.30
N ALA A 118 7.22 -17.15 -9.21
CA ALA A 118 7.72 -18.52 -9.19
C ALA A 118 6.61 -19.59 -9.18
N ILE A 119 5.35 -19.23 -8.82
CA ILE A 119 4.26 -20.20 -8.63
C ILE A 119 3.97 -21.03 -9.88
N PRO A 120 3.83 -20.47 -11.10
CA PRO A 120 3.56 -21.27 -12.29
C PRO A 120 4.68 -22.27 -12.61
N GLY A 121 5.93 -21.95 -12.22
CA GLY A 121 7.08 -22.84 -12.41
C GLY A 121 7.01 -24.13 -11.59
N LEU A 122 6.22 -24.14 -10.51
CA LEU A 122 6.03 -25.33 -9.67
C LEU A 122 5.33 -26.47 -10.41
N ALA A 123 4.63 -26.19 -11.52
CA ALA A 123 4.01 -27.21 -12.37
C ALA A 123 5.00 -28.26 -12.88
N GLN A 124 6.28 -27.88 -13.02
CA GLN A 124 7.33 -28.73 -13.57
C GLN A 124 7.92 -29.71 -12.53
N LEU A 125 7.55 -29.56 -11.25
CA LEU A 125 8.05 -30.40 -10.18
C LEU A 125 7.16 -31.63 -9.96
N PRO A 126 7.69 -32.71 -9.35
CA PRO A 126 6.86 -33.79 -8.82
C PRO A 126 5.77 -33.22 -7.89
N ASN A 127 4.53 -33.69 -8.06
CA ASN A 127 3.35 -33.16 -7.36
C ASN A 127 3.03 -31.67 -7.66
N GLY A 128 3.44 -31.15 -8.82
CA GLY A 128 3.28 -29.75 -9.19
C GLY A 128 1.85 -29.19 -9.06
N ALA A 129 0.81 -30.00 -9.27
CA ALA A 129 -0.58 -29.59 -9.04
C ALA A 129 -0.85 -29.20 -7.58
N VAL A 130 -0.37 -30.02 -6.63
CA VAL A 130 -0.51 -29.78 -5.18
C VAL A 130 0.30 -28.56 -4.76
N LEU A 131 1.51 -28.41 -5.32
CA LEU A 131 2.38 -27.27 -5.04
C LEU A 131 1.79 -25.96 -5.54
N ILE A 132 1.23 -25.94 -6.74
CA ILE A 132 0.54 -24.76 -7.29
C ILE A 132 -0.66 -24.42 -6.43
N GLU A 133 -1.50 -25.39 -6.12
CA GLU A 133 -2.72 -25.13 -5.35
C GLU A 133 -2.40 -24.54 -3.97
N GLY A 134 -1.47 -25.17 -3.23
CA GLY A 134 -1.05 -24.71 -1.91
C GLY A 134 -0.35 -23.34 -1.97
N ALA A 135 0.55 -23.14 -2.93
CA ALA A 135 1.27 -21.88 -3.09
C ALA A 135 0.34 -20.74 -3.53
N SER A 136 -0.57 -20.98 -4.47
CA SER A 136 -1.58 -19.99 -4.90
C SER A 136 -2.53 -19.62 -3.76
N ALA A 137 -3.00 -20.60 -2.98
CA ALA A 137 -3.89 -20.33 -1.85
C ALA A 137 -3.19 -19.51 -0.76
N GLY A 138 -1.98 -19.92 -0.35
CA GLY A 138 -1.20 -19.19 0.64
C GLY A 138 -0.82 -17.79 0.17
N PHE A 139 -0.44 -17.64 -1.11
CA PHE A 139 -0.09 -16.35 -1.69
C PHE A 139 -1.30 -15.41 -1.77
N ALA A 140 -2.46 -15.89 -2.22
CA ALA A 140 -3.69 -15.11 -2.23
C ALA A 140 -4.08 -14.64 -0.82
N SER A 141 -3.93 -15.50 0.18
CA SER A 141 -4.13 -15.14 1.59
C SER A 141 -3.14 -14.08 2.06
N ALA A 142 -1.86 -14.18 1.68
CA ALA A 142 -0.83 -13.21 2.04
C ALA A 142 -1.11 -11.83 1.44
N ILE A 143 -1.46 -11.76 0.15
CA ILE A 143 -1.79 -10.49 -0.52
C ILE A 143 -3.07 -9.89 0.05
N THR A 144 -4.05 -10.72 0.43
CA THR A 144 -5.27 -10.26 1.10
C THR A 144 -4.94 -9.59 2.43
N LEU A 145 -4.07 -10.21 3.25
CA LEU A 145 -3.59 -9.61 4.50
C LEU A 145 -2.91 -8.26 4.26
N VAL A 146 -2.04 -8.18 3.26
CA VAL A 146 -1.37 -6.93 2.87
C VAL A 146 -2.38 -5.86 2.46
N ALA A 147 -3.39 -6.22 1.67
CA ALA A 147 -4.45 -5.29 1.28
C ALA A 147 -5.22 -4.75 2.49
N TRP A 148 -5.56 -5.60 3.47
CA TRP A 148 -6.22 -5.17 4.70
C TRP A 148 -5.36 -4.19 5.51
N VAL A 149 -4.07 -4.51 5.68
CA VAL A 149 -3.14 -3.64 6.42
C VAL A 149 -2.96 -2.31 5.68
N ALA A 150 -2.72 -2.34 4.37
CA ALA A 150 -2.58 -1.14 3.55
C ALA A 150 -3.85 -0.27 3.61
N GLY A 151 -5.03 -0.88 3.46
CA GLY A 151 -6.31 -0.21 3.53
C GLY A 151 -6.54 0.46 4.88
N ALA A 152 -6.19 -0.21 5.98
CA ALA A 152 -6.25 0.36 7.33
C ALA A 152 -5.33 1.57 7.48
N PHE A 153 -4.10 1.53 6.96
CA PHE A 153 -3.18 2.67 6.99
C PHE A 153 -3.68 3.87 6.18
N VAL A 154 -4.18 3.63 4.96
CA VAL A 154 -4.77 4.69 4.13
C VAL A 154 -5.99 5.29 4.83
N LEU A 155 -6.84 4.46 5.44
CA LEU A 155 -7.99 4.93 6.20
C LEU A 155 -7.58 5.77 7.42
N LEU A 156 -6.57 5.33 8.18
CA LEU A 156 -6.02 6.10 9.29
C LEU A 156 -5.45 7.44 8.81
N GLY A 157 -4.69 7.46 7.73
CA GLY A 157 -4.17 8.69 7.12
C GLY A 157 -5.28 9.63 6.65
N PHE A 158 -6.36 9.08 6.09
CA PHE A 158 -7.54 9.85 5.74
C PHE A 158 -8.23 10.44 6.98
N LEU A 159 -8.42 9.65 8.05
CA LEU A 159 -9.04 10.10 9.29
C LEU A 159 -8.21 11.19 9.98
N THR A 160 -6.89 11.03 10.08
CA THR A 160 -6.02 12.06 10.65
C THR A 160 -6.05 13.34 9.81
N SER A 161 -6.11 13.23 8.48
CA SER A 161 -6.28 14.39 7.60
C SER A 161 -7.59 15.15 7.86
N LEU A 162 -8.67 14.49 8.29
CA LEU A 162 -9.93 15.17 8.68
C LEU A 162 -9.80 15.93 10.01
N THR A 163 -8.89 15.52 10.88
CA THR A 163 -8.66 16.16 12.19
C THR A 163 -7.76 17.39 12.13
N LEU A 164 -7.05 17.63 11.02
CA LEU A 164 -6.23 18.83 10.87
C LEU A 164 -7.14 20.08 10.83
N PRO A 165 -7.03 20.99 11.82
CA PRO A 165 -7.85 22.19 11.83
C PRO A 165 -7.49 23.06 10.62
N ARG A 166 -8.53 23.47 9.87
CA ARG A 166 -8.46 24.32 8.67
C ARG A 166 -7.72 25.66 8.88
N ASN A 167 -7.42 26.03 10.13
CA ASN A 167 -6.82 27.30 10.51
C ASN A 167 -5.31 27.39 10.31
N ALA A 168 -4.60 26.27 10.07
CA ALA A 168 -3.16 26.34 9.74
C ALA A 168 -2.90 27.13 8.45
N ALA A 169 -3.86 27.14 7.50
CA ALA A 169 -3.78 27.92 6.27
C ALA A 169 -4.21 29.40 6.43
N ARG A 170 -4.81 29.80 7.57
CA ARG A 170 -5.32 31.16 7.79
C ARG A 170 -4.34 32.04 8.58
N ILE A 171 -3.55 31.45 9.48
CA ILE A 171 -2.54 32.19 10.26
C ILE A 171 -1.40 32.70 9.35
N GLU A 172 -1.12 32.03 8.23
CA GLU A 172 -0.16 32.49 7.20
C GLU A 172 -0.66 33.69 6.39
N ALA A 173 -1.97 33.82 6.18
CA ALA A 173 -2.57 34.91 5.41
C ALA A 173 -2.79 36.19 6.23
N GLU A 174 -2.92 36.09 7.57
CA GLU A 174 -3.13 37.23 8.46
C GLU A 174 -1.82 37.96 8.84
N GLY A 175 -0.64 37.44 8.47
CA GLY A 175 0.67 38.08 8.70
C GLY A 175 1.10 39.13 7.66
N TYR A 176 0.31 39.37 6.60
CA TYR A 176 0.61 40.37 5.58
C TYR A 176 -0.24 41.63 5.81
N GLU A 177 0.22 42.54 6.68
CA GLU A 177 -0.17 43.95 6.56
C GLU A 177 0.73 44.61 5.51
N PRO A 178 0.21 45.04 4.35
CA PRO A 178 1.00 45.82 3.42
C PRO A 178 1.34 47.16 4.08
N ALA A 179 2.64 47.46 4.17
CA ALA A 179 3.15 48.71 4.72
C ALA A 179 2.44 49.90 4.03
N ARG A 180 1.74 50.71 4.82
CA ARG A 180 1.13 51.96 4.33
C ARG A 180 2.23 52.85 3.80
N SER A 181 2.16 53.17 2.51
CA SER A 181 2.99 54.21 1.89
C SER A 181 2.59 55.57 2.46
N SER A 182 3.50 56.19 3.22
CA SER A 182 3.48 57.62 3.56
C SER A 182 4.62 58.34 2.86
#